data_AF-A0A1J5WDL1-F1
#
_entry.id   AF-A0A1J5WDL1-F1
#
_cell.length_a   1.000
_cell.length_b   1.000
_cell.length_c   1.000
_cell.angle_alpha   90.00
_cell.angle_beta   90.00
_cell.angle_gamma   90.00
#
_symmetry.space_group_name_H-M   'P 1'
#
loop_
_entity.id
_entity.type
_entity.pdbx_description
1 polymer ?
#
loop_
_entity_poly.entity_id
_entity_poly.type
_entity_poly.pdbx_seq_one_letter_code
_entity_poly.pdbx_strand_id
1 'polypeptide(L)'
;MFGLAHESFAKHGGSFFLEKNGGVLIVSEAVLNNGHEDIQKKRQEVLEVVKQKRFDDIRKKELERHEALETKRDLSGVMCMACEDESVDGVFLFPLCEEAHHYACLECLGSVVENNNYRLVCPECRGKGDNTGLDEYRKMVGGNEEVSALVAQLQAPDNFSLTHDLPNEAVLLTEKTTVTMSNIEISMKLFFVLLEKTRVTVNENFSITEHYRNEDCIGEHGMARETPICLVRRYESVSPLALENIERMAPKSIGCSLKKLDLSDTGLINILPKLRINEDSEVEEFKLAASKEEYITEILEQEKTICVG
;
A
#
# COMPACT_ATOMS: atom_id res chain seq x y z
N MET A 1 -5.21 -18.82 -0.82
CA MET A 1 -5.77 -17.45 -0.85
C MET A 1 -4.86 -16.36 -0.26
N PHE A 2 -4.01 -16.64 0.75
CA PHE A 2 -3.38 -15.60 1.59
C PHE A 2 -2.19 -14.81 0.99
N GLY A 3 -1.61 -15.23 -0.14
CA GLY A 3 -0.38 -14.61 -0.66
C GLY A 3 -0.58 -13.25 -1.35
N LEU A 4 -1.53 -13.16 -2.28
CA LEU A 4 -1.69 -11.96 -3.13
C LEU A 4 -2.64 -10.92 -2.54
N ALA A 5 -3.62 -11.31 -1.71
CA ALA A 5 -4.38 -10.36 -0.91
C ALA A 5 -3.46 -9.54 0.01
N HIS A 6 -2.34 -10.15 0.44
CA HIS A 6 -1.32 -9.46 1.21
C HIS A 6 -0.42 -8.58 0.34
N GLU A 7 0.01 -9.05 -0.84
CA GLU A 7 0.90 -8.28 -1.73
C GLU A 7 0.17 -7.15 -2.50
N SER A 8 -1.15 -7.26 -2.68
CA SER A 8 -1.96 -6.27 -3.39
C SER A 8 -2.19 -5.02 -2.55
N PHE A 9 -2.02 -3.84 -3.14
CA PHE A 9 -2.33 -2.59 -2.45
C PHE A 9 -3.81 -2.22 -2.55
N ALA A 10 -4.57 -2.86 -3.45
CA ALA A 10 -6.01 -2.68 -3.64
C ALA A 10 -6.61 -3.93 -4.30
N LYS A 11 -7.93 -4.13 -4.13
CA LYS A 11 -8.68 -5.20 -4.78
C LYS A 11 -10.06 -4.71 -5.22
N HIS A 12 -10.63 -5.32 -6.24
CA HIS A 12 -12.02 -5.13 -6.64
C HIS A 12 -12.59 -6.45 -7.15
N GLY A 13 -13.65 -6.95 -6.51
CA GLY A 13 -14.18 -8.28 -6.80
C GLY A 13 -13.10 -9.36 -6.68
N GLY A 14 -12.95 -10.18 -7.72
CA GLY A 14 -11.91 -11.19 -7.81
C GLY A 14 -10.56 -10.69 -8.36
N SER A 15 -10.37 -9.37 -8.50
CA SER A 15 -9.17 -8.79 -9.12
C SER A 15 -8.32 -8.03 -8.11
N PHE A 16 -7.00 -8.14 -8.27
CA PHE A 16 -5.99 -7.59 -7.37
C PHE A 16 -5.07 -6.63 -8.10
N PHE A 17 -4.73 -5.51 -7.45
CA PHE A 17 -3.80 -4.50 -7.95
C PHE A 17 -2.48 -4.59 -7.21
N LEU A 18 -1.40 -4.81 -7.96
CA LEU A 18 -0.04 -4.98 -7.44
C LEU A 18 0.85 -3.85 -7.96
N GLU A 19 1.57 -3.18 -7.07
CA GLU A 19 2.55 -2.19 -7.46
C GLU A 19 3.85 -2.88 -7.87
N LYS A 20 4.39 -2.53 -9.04
CA LYS A 20 5.66 -3.05 -9.57
C LYS A 20 6.58 -1.88 -9.95
N ASN A 21 7.87 -2.16 -10.03
CA ASN A 21 8.88 -1.14 -10.36
C ASN A 21 8.59 -0.41 -11.69
N GLY A 22 7.89 -1.04 -12.63
CA GLY A 22 7.53 -0.46 -13.93
C GLY A 22 6.06 -0.07 -14.11
N GLY A 23 5.21 -0.17 -13.09
CA GLY A 23 3.78 0.07 -13.28
C GLY A 23 2.85 -0.57 -12.25
N VAL A 24 1.58 -0.69 -12.63
CA VAL A 24 0.52 -1.35 -11.86
C VAL A 24 0.08 -2.60 -12.59
N LEU A 25 0.20 -3.76 -11.94
CA LEU A 25 -0.27 -5.02 -12.48
C LEU A 25 -1.66 -5.35 -11.91
N ILE A 26 -2.62 -5.58 -12.80
CA ILE A 26 -3.96 -6.08 -12.48
C ILE A 26 -3.97 -7.58 -12.77
N VAL A 27 -4.38 -8.39 -11.79
CA VAL A 27 -4.46 -9.84 -11.94
C VAL A 27 -5.79 -10.34 -11.35
N SER A 28 -6.49 -11.19 -12.09
CA SER A 28 -7.69 -11.87 -11.60
C SER A 28 -7.35 -13.13 -10.82
N GLU A 29 -8.23 -13.52 -9.89
CA GLU A 29 -8.17 -14.81 -9.19
C GLU A 29 -8.20 -16.00 -10.16
N ALA A 30 -8.90 -15.87 -11.30
CA ALA A 30 -9.01 -16.92 -12.30
C ALA A 30 -7.67 -17.26 -12.97
N VAL A 31 -6.81 -16.25 -13.21
CA VAL A 31 -5.46 -16.46 -13.76
C VAL A 31 -4.56 -17.19 -12.76
N LEU A 32 -4.85 -17.06 -11.47
CA LEU A 32 -4.04 -17.59 -10.38
C LEU A 32 -4.45 -19.03 -10.01
N ASN A 33 -5.73 -19.39 -10.11
CA ASN A 33 -6.19 -20.74 -9.74
C ASN A 33 -5.66 -21.87 -10.64
N ASN A 34 -5.03 -21.55 -11.79
CA ASN A 34 -4.42 -22.54 -12.68
C ASN A 34 -3.01 -23.03 -12.27
N GLY A 35 -2.50 -22.71 -11.07
CA GLY A 35 -1.20 -23.24 -10.59
C GLY A 35 -0.88 -23.17 -9.09
N HIS A 36 -1.79 -22.73 -8.22
CA HIS A 36 -1.41 -22.16 -6.92
C HIS A 36 -1.57 -23.01 -5.64
N GLU A 37 -2.26 -24.16 -5.63
CA GLU A 37 -2.42 -24.95 -4.39
C GLU A 37 -1.06 -25.48 -3.87
N ASP A 38 -0.20 -25.97 -4.77
CA ASP A 38 1.12 -26.51 -4.40
C ASP A 38 2.12 -25.42 -3.96
N ILE A 39 1.98 -24.20 -4.46
CA ILE A 39 2.95 -23.11 -4.25
C ILE A 39 2.70 -22.39 -2.92
N GLN A 40 1.43 -22.18 -2.56
CA GLN A 40 1.08 -21.61 -1.26
C GLN A 40 1.46 -22.55 -0.12
N LYS A 41 1.24 -23.85 -0.30
CA LYS A 41 1.72 -24.88 0.62
C LYS A 41 3.24 -24.86 0.75
N LYS A 42 3.97 -24.81 -0.36
CA LYS A 42 5.45 -24.69 -0.37
C LYS A 42 5.96 -23.42 0.30
N ARG A 43 5.32 -22.25 0.12
CA ARG A 43 5.70 -21.00 0.79
C ARG A 43 5.51 -21.09 2.31
N GLN A 44 4.38 -21.63 2.77
CA GLN A 44 4.14 -21.85 4.20
C GLN A 44 5.16 -22.84 4.79
N GLU A 45 5.46 -23.92 4.06
CA GLU A 45 6.48 -24.91 4.44
C GLU A 45 7.88 -24.27 4.55
N VAL A 46 8.29 -23.46 3.57
CA VAL A 46 9.59 -22.76 3.60
C VAL A 46 9.66 -21.78 4.76
N LEU A 47 8.58 -21.04 5.02
CA LEU A 47 8.53 -20.05 6.09
C LEU A 47 8.58 -20.70 7.49
N GLU A 48 7.92 -21.85 7.67
CA GLU A 48 8.04 -22.67 8.89
C GLU A 48 9.42 -23.29 9.05
N VAL A 49 10.05 -23.77 7.98
CA VAL A 49 11.43 -24.30 8.02
C VAL A 49 12.42 -23.21 8.45
N VAL A 50 12.29 -22.00 7.91
CA VAL A 50 13.14 -20.86 8.28
C VAL A 50 12.91 -20.43 9.73
N LYS A 51 11.65 -20.34 10.15
CA LYS A 51 11.28 -20.06 11.54
C LYS A 51 11.93 -21.07 12.48
N GLN A 52 11.80 -22.36 12.17
CA GLN A 52 12.37 -23.43 12.98
C GLN A 52 13.90 -23.31 13.07
N LYS A 53 14.57 -23.11 11.92
CA LYS A 53 16.01 -22.92 11.87
C LYS A 53 16.47 -21.74 12.73
N ARG A 54 15.72 -20.65 12.73
CA ARG A 54 16.05 -19.45 13.51
C ARG A 54 15.86 -19.66 15.00
N PHE A 55 14.78 -20.34 15.40
CA PHE A 55 14.59 -20.74 16.79
C PHE A 55 15.68 -21.71 17.25
N ASP A 56 16.14 -22.60 16.37
CA ASP A 56 17.24 -23.52 16.68
C ASP A 56 18.58 -22.77 16.81
N ASP A 57 18.85 -21.77 15.96
CA ASP A 57 20.02 -20.90 16.07
C ASP A 57 20.00 -20.07 17.36
N ILE A 58 18.83 -19.54 17.75
CA ILE A 58 18.64 -18.82 19.02
C ILE A 58 18.88 -19.76 20.20
N ARG A 59 18.25 -20.95 20.21
CA ARG A 59 18.43 -21.96 21.26
C ARG A 59 19.87 -22.42 21.37
N LYS A 60 20.58 -22.54 20.24
CA LYS A 60 22.00 -22.91 20.22
C LYS A 60 22.87 -21.79 20.80
N LYS A 61 22.65 -20.53 20.41
CA LYS A 61 23.31 -19.35 20.98
C LYS A 61 23.00 -19.20 22.48
N GLU A 62 21.80 -19.58 22.91
CA GLU A 62 21.41 -19.64 24.32
C GLU A 62 22.17 -20.76 25.03
N LEU A 63 22.20 -21.99 24.49
CA LEU A 63 22.92 -23.12 25.07
C LEU A 63 24.42 -22.82 25.24
N GLU A 64 25.02 -22.12 24.27
CA GLU A 64 26.41 -21.62 24.34
C GLU A 64 26.59 -20.51 25.39
N ARG A 65 25.55 -19.71 25.71
CA ARG A 65 25.55 -18.73 26.81
C ARG A 65 25.25 -19.36 28.18
N HIS A 66 24.51 -20.47 28.21
CA HIS A 66 24.04 -21.17 29.40
C HIS A 66 25.12 -22.01 30.10
N GLU A 67 26.34 -22.11 29.56
CA GLU A 67 27.51 -22.45 30.38
C GLU A 67 27.83 -21.37 31.44
N ALA A 68 27.12 -20.23 31.46
CA ALA A 68 27.35 -19.14 32.41
C ALA A 68 26.15 -18.58 33.21
N LEU A 69 24.87 -18.92 32.98
CA LEU A 69 23.75 -18.52 33.88
C LEU A 69 22.43 -19.30 33.64
N GLU A 70 21.73 -19.71 34.70
CA GLU A 70 20.55 -20.61 34.69
C GLU A 70 19.17 -19.90 34.54
N THR A 71 18.85 -19.31 33.38
CA THR A 71 17.47 -18.86 33.12
C THR A 71 17.01 -19.09 31.67
N LYS A 72 16.27 -20.18 31.43
CA LYS A 72 15.61 -20.40 30.12
C LYS A 72 14.57 -19.30 29.90
N ARG A 73 14.58 -18.62 28.75
CA ARG A 73 13.52 -17.69 28.36
C ARG A 73 12.25 -18.50 28.02
N ASP A 74 11.16 -18.21 28.73
CA ASP A 74 9.84 -18.74 28.40
C ASP A 74 9.29 -17.97 27.19
N LEU A 75 8.96 -18.68 26.11
CA LEU A 75 8.40 -18.12 24.88
C LEU A 75 6.86 -18.23 24.86
N SER A 76 6.24 -18.68 25.94
CA SER A 76 4.78 -18.65 26.09
C SER A 76 4.31 -17.20 26.32
N GLY A 77 3.29 -16.77 25.56
CA GLY A 77 2.72 -15.42 25.68
C GLY A 77 3.45 -14.32 24.89
N VAL A 78 4.26 -14.67 23.90
CA VAL A 78 4.85 -13.69 22.98
C VAL A 78 3.74 -13.06 22.12
N MET A 79 3.67 -11.73 22.11
CA MET A 79 2.71 -10.94 21.34
C MET A 79 3.38 -10.27 20.15
N CYS A 80 2.59 -9.93 19.13
CA CYS A 80 3.06 -9.06 18.07
C CYS A 80 3.33 -7.64 18.62
N MET A 81 4.52 -7.10 18.37
CA MET A 81 4.88 -5.74 18.76
C MET A 81 3.94 -4.67 18.18
N ALA A 82 3.41 -4.89 16.99
CA ALA A 82 2.66 -3.86 16.26
C ALA A 82 1.15 -3.88 16.55
N CYS A 83 0.55 -5.04 16.76
CA CYS A 83 -0.89 -5.15 17.01
C CYS A 83 -1.25 -5.64 18.41
N GLU A 84 -0.27 -6.00 19.24
CA GLU A 84 -0.44 -6.52 20.60
C GLU A 84 -1.38 -7.73 20.70
N ASP A 85 -1.60 -8.45 19.59
CA ASP A 85 -2.49 -9.61 19.55
C ASP A 85 -1.83 -10.82 20.22
N GLU A 86 -2.58 -11.47 21.12
CA GLU A 86 -2.13 -12.68 21.80
C GLU A 86 -2.11 -13.85 20.81
N SER A 87 -1.07 -14.66 20.86
CA SER A 87 -0.98 -15.88 20.06
C SER A 87 -1.89 -16.98 20.61
N VAL A 88 -3.20 -16.77 20.53
CA VAL A 88 -4.19 -17.83 20.75
C VAL A 88 -4.24 -18.67 19.47
N ASP A 89 -3.62 -19.85 19.52
CA ASP A 89 -3.69 -20.90 18.49
C ASP A 89 -3.25 -20.51 17.06
N GLY A 90 -1.99 -20.09 16.91
CA GLY A 90 -1.29 -20.25 15.62
C GLY A 90 -1.06 -19.01 14.77
N VAL A 91 -1.12 -17.81 15.34
CA VAL A 91 -0.64 -16.60 14.65
C VAL A 91 0.89 -16.68 14.50
N PHE A 92 1.36 -16.69 13.26
CA PHE A 92 2.78 -16.76 12.93
C PHE A 92 3.51 -15.48 13.38
N LEU A 93 4.38 -15.58 14.39
CA LEU A 93 5.20 -14.48 14.89
C LEU A 93 6.67 -14.67 14.46
N PHE A 94 7.21 -13.70 13.72
CA PHE A 94 8.59 -13.72 13.22
C PHE A 94 9.46 -12.77 14.06
N PRO A 95 10.70 -13.15 14.43
CA PRO A 95 11.53 -12.29 15.27
C PRO A 95 12.07 -11.07 14.50
N LEU A 96 12.15 -9.92 15.14
CA LEU A 96 12.61 -8.68 14.50
C LEU A 96 14.14 -8.51 14.48
N CYS A 97 14.87 -9.21 15.35
CA CYS A 97 16.33 -9.15 15.46
C CYS A 97 16.92 -10.54 15.73
N GLU A 98 18.24 -10.70 15.58
CA GLU A 98 18.93 -11.98 15.80
C GLU A 98 18.76 -12.54 17.22
N GLU A 99 18.66 -11.64 18.18
CA GLU A 99 18.50 -11.96 19.61
C GLU A 99 17.04 -12.19 20.02
N ALA A 100 16.11 -12.09 19.05
CA ALA A 100 14.67 -12.28 19.21
C ALA A 100 14.05 -11.57 20.43
N HIS A 101 14.47 -10.32 20.71
CA HIS A 101 13.88 -9.52 21.79
C HIS A 101 12.39 -9.25 21.57
N HIS A 102 11.98 -9.12 20.31
CA HIS A 102 10.62 -8.81 19.93
C HIS A 102 10.23 -9.50 18.63
N TYR A 103 8.92 -9.65 18.43
CA TYR A 103 8.34 -10.40 17.33
C TYR A 103 7.23 -9.58 16.67
N ALA A 104 6.95 -9.87 15.40
CA ALA A 104 5.83 -9.29 14.68
C ALA A 104 5.09 -10.38 13.90
N CYS A 105 3.77 -10.24 13.78
CA CYS A 105 2.99 -11.11 12.92
C CYS A 105 3.27 -10.82 11.45
N LEU A 106 2.97 -11.78 10.58
CA LEU A 106 3.15 -11.63 9.12
C LEU A 106 2.40 -10.43 8.57
N GLU A 107 1.19 -10.17 9.08
CA GLU A 107 0.36 -9.04 8.68
C GLU A 107 1.05 -7.70 8.94
N CYS A 108 1.61 -7.52 10.14
CA CYS A 108 2.34 -6.32 10.49
C CYS A 108 3.68 -6.22 9.76
N LEU A 109 4.37 -7.34 9.50
CA LEU A 109 5.62 -7.36 8.74
C LEU A 109 5.42 -6.98 7.28
N GLY A 110 4.41 -7.53 6.60
CA GLY A 110 4.12 -7.12 5.22
C GLY A 110 3.63 -5.67 5.15
N SER A 111 2.85 -5.20 6.13
CA SER A 111 2.46 -3.79 6.23
C SER A 111 3.65 -2.82 6.30
N VAL A 112 4.78 -3.24 6.89
CA VAL A 112 6.02 -2.45 6.95
C VAL A 112 6.82 -2.49 5.65
N VAL A 113 6.81 -3.61 4.95
CA VAL A 113 7.45 -3.74 3.62
C VAL A 113 6.74 -2.85 2.59
N GLU A 114 5.41 -2.70 2.68
CA GLU A 114 4.59 -2.00 1.70
C GLU A 114 4.50 -0.47 1.91
N ASN A 115 4.52 0.02 3.15
CA ASN A 115 4.20 1.45 3.40
C ASN A 115 5.43 2.34 3.64
N ASN A 116 6.66 1.80 3.72
CA ASN A 116 7.91 2.53 4.02
C ASN A 116 7.89 3.50 5.24
N ASN A 117 6.79 3.56 5.99
CA ASN A 117 6.49 4.65 6.93
C ASN A 117 6.33 4.17 8.39
N TYR A 118 6.39 2.86 8.64
CA TYR A 118 6.46 2.32 9.99
C TYR A 118 7.68 1.40 10.10
N ARG A 119 8.72 1.86 10.80
CA ARG A 119 9.89 1.03 11.08
C ARG A 119 9.56 0.06 12.22
N LEU A 120 9.14 -1.17 11.90
CA LEU A 120 9.17 -2.31 12.82
C LEU A 120 10.64 -2.63 13.13
N VAL A 121 11.21 -1.89 14.07
CA VAL A 121 12.59 -2.04 14.53
C VAL A 121 12.52 -2.45 15.98
N CYS A 122 13.26 -3.50 16.33
CA CYS A 122 13.42 -3.92 17.70
C CYS A 122 13.92 -2.74 18.57
N PRO A 123 13.15 -2.29 19.60
CA PRO A 123 13.49 -1.16 20.45
C PRO A 123 14.84 -1.34 21.15
N GLU A 124 15.16 -2.57 21.54
CA GLU A 124 16.42 -2.90 22.21
C GLU A 124 17.63 -2.85 21.27
N CYS A 125 17.42 -3.07 19.97
CA CYS A 125 18.48 -3.02 18.97
C CYS A 125 18.55 -1.68 18.22
N ARG A 126 17.66 -0.73 18.52
CA ARG A 126 17.48 0.54 17.78
C ARG A 126 18.76 1.39 17.65
N GLY A 127 19.70 1.25 18.58
CA GLY A 127 21.00 1.93 18.58
C GLY A 127 22.14 1.20 17.84
N LYS A 128 21.94 -0.06 17.43
CA LYS A 128 22.96 -0.91 16.76
C LYS A 128 22.76 -1.04 15.25
N GLY A 129 21.64 -0.54 14.71
CA GLY A 129 21.31 -0.63 13.29
C GLY A 129 20.90 -2.04 12.81
N ASP A 130 20.55 -2.94 13.72
CA ASP A 130 20.17 -4.31 13.40
C ASP A 130 18.72 -4.38 12.87
N ASN A 131 18.58 -4.43 11.54
CA ASN A 131 17.33 -4.67 10.81
C ASN A 131 17.25 -6.10 10.25
N THR A 132 18.09 -7.02 10.74
CA THR A 132 18.34 -8.32 10.11
C THR A 132 17.07 -9.15 9.96
N GLY A 133 16.14 -9.12 10.94
CA GLY A 133 14.87 -9.83 10.84
C GLY A 133 13.96 -9.32 9.72
N LEU A 134 13.86 -8.00 9.55
CA LEU A 134 13.04 -7.43 8.50
C LEU A 134 13.67 -7.61 7.10
N ASP A 135 14.99 -7.53 7.00
CA ASP A 135 15.70 -7.74 5.74
C ASP A 135 15.70 -9.21 5.30
N GLU A 136 15.75 -10.16 6.24
CA GLU A 136 15.51 -11.58 5.96
C GLU A 136 14.08 -11.83 5.47
N TYR A 137 13.08 -11.27 6.16
CA TYR A 137 11.69 -11.35 5.72
C TYR A 137 11.49 -10.77 4.30
N ARG A 138 12.08 -9.60 4.01
CA ARG A 138 12.05 -8.98 2.67
C ARG A 138 12.69 -9.86 1.60
N LYS A 139 13.84 -10.48 1.89
CA LYS A 139 14.49 -11.43 0.97
C LYS A 139 13.63 -12.66 0.70
N MET A 140 12.76 -13.04 1.64
CA MET A 140 11.92 -14.24 1.56
C MET A 140 10.56 -13.98 0.88
N VAL A 141 9.95 -12.81 1.11
CA VAL A 141 8.68 -12.42 0.46
C VAL A 141 8.91 -11.81 -0.93
N GLY A 142 10.03 -11.10 -1.11
CA GLY A 142 10.38 -10.43 -2.37
C GLY A 142 10.73 -11.36 -3.53
N GLY A 143 10.76 -12.66 -3.32
CA GLY A 143 10.96 -13.66 -4.38
C GLY A 143 9.65 -14.04 -5.05
N ASN A 144 9.13 -13.16 -5.92
CA ASN A 144 8.03 -13.51 -6.81
C ASN A 144 8.58 -13.67 -8.23
N GLU A 145 9.41 -14.70 -8.43
CA GLU A 145 9.98 -15.06 -9.74
C GLU A 145 8.88 -15.27 -10.78
N GLU A 146 7.71 -15.80 -10.37
CA GLU A 146 6.56 -16.05 -11.24
C GLU A 146 5.81 -14.78 -11.65
N VAL A 147 5.55 -13.84 -10.72
CA VAL A 147 4.94 -12.55 -11.08
C VAL A 147 5.91 -11.71 -11.91
N SER A 148 7.22 -11.82 -11.65
CA SER A 148 8.25 -11.18 -12.48
C SER A 148 8.32 -11.80 -13.88
N ALA A 149 8.18 -13.12 -13.99
CA ALA A 149 8.11 -13.83 -15.27
C ALA A 149 6.81 -13.53 -16.05
N LEU A 150 5.67 -13.38 -15.36
CA LEU A 150 4.41 -12.93 -15.95
C LEU A 150 4.54 -11.50 -16.47
N VAL A 151 5.08 -10.57 -15.68
CA VAL A 151 5.33 -9.18 -16.08
C VAL A 151 6.24 -9.10 -17.31
N ALA A 152 7.26 -9.97 -17.40
CA ALA A 152 8.16 -10.01 -18.56
C ALA A 152 7.47 -10.44 -19.87
N GLN A 153 6.32 -11.09 -19.80
CA GLN A 153 5.56 -11.58 -20.96
C GLN A 153 4.43 -10.63 -21.37
N LEU A 154 4.03 -9.70 -20.50
CA LEU A 154 2.91 -8.80 -20.77
C LEU A 154 3.36 -7.58 -21.60
N GLN A 155 2.54 -7.23 -22.59
CA GLN A 155 2.64 -5.96 -23.28
C GLN A 155 1.66 -4.97 -22.65
N ALA A 156 2.16 -3.79 -22.30
CA ALA A 156 1.34 -2.74 -21.73
C ALA A 156 0.41 -2.15 -22.80
N PRO A 157 -0.90 -2.01 -22.53
CA PRO A 157 -1.80 -1.37 -23.47
C PRO A 157 -1.51 0.14 -23.54
N ASP A 158 -1.77 0.75 -24.69
CA ASP A 158 -1.68 2.21 -24.86
C ASP A 158 -2.80 2.92 -24.08
N ASN A 159 -3.99 2.33 -24.06
CA ASN A 159 -5.17 2.89 -23.39
C ASN A 159 -5.85 1.80 -22.56
N PHE A 160 -6.27 2.15 -21.35
CA PHE A 160 -7.00 1.28 -20.45
C PHE A 160 -8.18 2.05 -19.83
N SER A 161 -9.40 1.57 -20.03
CA SER A 161 -10.57 2.15 -19.35
C SER A 161 -10.75 1.44 -18.02
N LEU A 162 -10.60 2.15 -16.91
CA LEU A 162 -10.88 1.60 -15.59
C LEU A 162 -12.41 1.59 -15.40
N THR A 163 -12.96 0.40 -15.15
CA THR A 163 -14.40 0.18 -14.90
C THR A 163 -14.57 -0.87 -13.82
N HIS A 164 -15.82 -1.12 -13.41
CA HIS A 164 -16.15 -2.22 -12.51
C HIS A 164 -15.81 -3.60 -13.09
N ASP A 165 -16.01 -3.76 -14.40
CA ASP A 165 -15.74 -5.01 -15.10
C ASP A 165 -14.25 -5.07 -15.47
N LEU A 166 -13.44 -5.49 -14.51
CA LEU A 166 -12.01 -5.69 -14.71
C LEU A 166 -11.73 -6.93 -15.58
N PRO A 167 -10.65 -6.92 -16.37
CA PRO A 167 -10.31 -8.04 -17.23
C PRO A 167 -10.01 -9.30 -16.41
N ASN A 168 -10.42 -10.44 -16.95
CA ASN A 168 -10.05 -11.74 -16.39
C ASN A 168 -8.59 -12.11 -16.66
N GLU A 169 -7.91 -11.43 -17.59
CA GLU A 169 -6.50 -11.63 -17.91
C GLU A 169 -5.60 -10.68 -17.11
N ALA A 170 -4.32 -11.02 -16.97
CA ALA A 170 -3.36 -10.13 -16.31
C ALA A 170 -3.03 -8.94 -17.22
N VAL A 171 -3.05 -7.73 -16.68
CA VAL A 171 -2.76 -6.49 -17.43
C VAL A 171 -1.73 -5.65 -16.68
N LEU A 172 -0.65 -5.29 -17.35
CA LEU A 172 0.36 -4.37 -16.82
C LEU A 172 0.12 -2.96 -17.36
N LEU A 173 -0.24 -2.03 -16.48
CA LEU A 173 -0.33 -0.60 -16.77
C LEU A 173 1.01 0.06 -16.47
N THR A 174 1.52 0.87 -17.38
CA THR A 174 2.84 1.53 -17.24
C THR A 174 2.72 3.03 -17.43
N GLU A 175 3.84 3.76 -17.32
CA GLU A 175 3.90 5.21 -17.56
C GLU A 175 3.44 5.61 -18.97
N LYS A 176 3.43 4.67 -19.92
CA LYS A 176 2.94 4.90 -21.29
C LYS A 176 1.44 4.65 -21.45
N THR A 177 0.85 3.90 -20.53
CA THR A 177 -0.57 3.54 -20.56
C THR A 177 -1.41 4.73 -20.09
N THR A 178 -2.38 5.14 -20.91
CA THR A 178 -3.40 6.12 -20.54
C THR A 178 -4.58 5.42 -19.89
N VAL A 179 -4.73 5.61 -18.58
CA VAL A 179 -5.85 5.13 -17.78
C VAL A 179 -6.95 6.17 -17.78
N THR A 180 -8.11 5.80 -18.31
CA THR A 180 -9.30 6.66 -18.38
C THR A 180 -10.30 6.27 -17.29
N MET A 181 -10.85 7.27 -16.59
CA MET A 181 -11.80 7.09 -15.49
C MET A 181 -13.04 7.94 -15.73
N SER A 182 -14.22 7.31 -15.76
CA SER A 182 -15.49 7.97 -16.03
C SER A 182 -16.63 7.22 -15.34
N ASN A 183 -17.55 7.94 -14.69
CA ASN A 183 -18.71 7.38 -14.00
C ASN A 183 -18.35 6.31 -12.95
N ILE A 184 -17.24 6.50 -12.25
CA ILE A 184 -16.76 5.59 -11.19
C ILE A 184 -16.30 6.37 -9.97
N GLU A 185 -16.40 5.74 -8.81
CA GLU A 185 -15.70 6.11 -7.59
C GLU A 185 -14.52 5.14 -7.39
N ILE A 186 -13.34 5.64 -7.03
CA ILE A 186 -12.22 4.75 -6.67
C ILE A 186 -11.58 5.16 -5.34
N SER A 187 -10.98 4.20 -4.65
CA SER A 187 -10.25 4.51 -3.42
C SER A 187 -9.10 5.47 -3.71
N MET A 188 -8.85 6.42 -2.80
CA MET A 188 -7.79 7.41 -2.95
C MET A 188 -6.42 6.76 -3.16
N LYS A 189 -6.16 5.60 -2.52
CA LYS A 189 -4.90 4.87 -2.70
C LYS A 189 -4.73 4.36 -4.13
N LEU A 190 -5.79 3.78 -4.73
CA LEU A 190 -5.74 3.37 -6.13
C LEU A 190 -5.50 4.56 -7.06
N PHE A 191 -6.21 5.68 -6.82
CA PHE A 191 -6.03 6.89 -7.61
C PHE A 191 -4.58 7.40 -7.59
N PHE A 192 -3.98 7.58 -6.41
CA PHE A 192 -2.61 8.09 -6.30
C PHE A 192 -1.56 7.14 -6.88
N VAL A 193 -1.72 5.82 -6.72
CA VAL A 193 -0.79 4.87 -7.35
C VAL A 193 -0.89 4.95 -8.88
N LEU A 194 -2.09 5.07 -9.44
CA LEU A 194 -2.26 5.26 -10.89
C LEU A 194 -1.67 6.59 -11.36
N LEU A 195 -1.84 7.65 -10.57
CA LEU A 195 -1.27 8.97 -10.84
C LEU A 195 0.26 8.94 -10.93
N GLU A 196 0.91 8.16 -10.06
CA GLU A 196 2.38 8.02 -9.99
C GLU A 196 2.95 7.07 -11.05
N LYS A 197 2.15 6.12 -11.57
CA LYS A 197 2.65 5.00 -12.40
C LYS A 197 2.12 4.98 -13.82
N THR A 198 1.11 5.78 -14.15
CA THR A 198 0.43 5.76 -15.45
C THR A 198 0.08 7.17 -15.89
N ARG A 199 -0.34 7.35 -17.15
CA ARG A 199 -0.97 8.61 -17.59
C ARG A 199 -2.44 8.54 -17.22
N VAL A 200 -2.99 9.56 -16.57
CA VAL A 200 -4.38 9.54 -16.10
C VAL A 200 -5.23 10.55 -16.89
N THR A 201 -6.44 10.13 -17.24
CA THR A 201 -7.47 11.01 -17.81
C THR A 201 -8.76 10.85 -17.02
N VAL A 202 -9.17 11.94 -16.36
CA VAL A 202 -10.40 12.01 -15.58
C VAL A 202 -11.49 12.65 -16.44
N ASN A 203 -12.60 11.93 -16.61
CA ASN A 203 -13.77 12.37 -17.36
C ASN A 203 -14.96 12.63 -16.42
N GLU A 204 -16.17 12.47 -16.93
CA GLU A 204 -17.42 12.78 -16.23
C GLU A 204 -17.58 11.91 -14.98
N ASN A 205 -18.18 12.49 -13.94
CA ASN A 205 -18.66 11.75 -12.76
C ASN A 205 -17.61 10.84 -12.10
N PHE A 206 -16.37 11.31 -12.04
CA PHE A 206 -15.31 10.64 -11.29
C PHE A 206 -15.28 11.13 -9.84
N SER A 207 -15.15 10.22 -8.89
CA SER A 207 -14.92 10.54 -7.48
C SER A 207 -13.86 9.67 -6.83
N ILE A 208 -13.33 10.16 -5.71
CA ILE A 208 -12.43 9.39 -4.84
C ILE A 208 -13.01 9.25 -3.44
N THR A 209 -12.70 8.12 -2.80
CA THR A 209 -13.17 7.77 -1.47
C THR A 209 -12.05 7.21 -0.60
N GLU A 210 -12.30 7.03 0.71
CA GLU A 210 -11.29 6.50 1.64
C GLU A 210 -10.89 5.07 1.25
N HIS A 211 -9.65 4.69 1.54
CA HIS A 211 -9.15 3.37 1.16
C HIS A 211 -9.19 2.38 2.32
N TYR A 212 -9.90 1.26 2.12
CA TYR A 212 -9.92 0.12 3.04
C TYR A 212 -9.34 -1.10 2.34
N ARG A 213 -8.20 -1.61 2.83
CA ARG A 213 -7.44 -2.71 2.19
C ARG A 213 -8.29 -3.95 1.84
N ASN A 214 -9.27 -4.25 2.68
CA ASN A 214 -10.09 -5.45 2.55
C ASN A 214 -11.43 -5.21 1.84
N GLU A 215 -11.63 -4.03 1.28
CA GLU A 215 -12.85 -3.67 0.57
C GLU A 215 -12.56 -3.40 -0.91
N ASP A 216 -13.63 -3.33 -1.69
CA ASP A 216 -13.56 -3.02 -3.10
C ASP A 216 -13.09 -1.57 -3.31
N CYS A 217 -12.04 -1.42 -4.09
CA CYS A 217 -11.42 -0.13 -4.37
C CYS A 217 -12.09 0.63 -5.52
N ILE A 218 -13.14 0.08 -6.13
CA ILE A 218 -13.93 0.67 -7.22
C ILE A 218 -15.41 0.55 -6.83
N GLY A 219 -16.10 1.69 -6.78
CA GLY A 219 -17.51 1.87 -6.46
C GLY A 219 -18.27 2.56 -7.60
N GLU A 220 -19.59 2.36 -7.66
CA GLU A 220 -20.42 3.07 -8.63
C GLU A 220 -20.51 4.55 -8.26
N HIS A 221 -20.50 5.43 -9.27
CA HIS A 221 -20.71 6.85 -9.01
C HIS A 221 -22.08 7.12 -8.38
N GLY A 222 -22.12 7.99 -7.35
CA GLY A 222 -23.37 8.40 -6.69
C GLY A 222 -23.91 7.40 -5.66
N MET A 223 -23.34 6.20 -5.56
CA MET A 223 -23.56 5.28 -4.46
C MET A 223 -22.64 5.69 -3.29
N ALA A 224 -22.87 6.90 -2.78
CA ALA A 224 -22.06 7.54 -1.75
C ALA A 224 -21.93 6.61 -0.54
N ARG A 225 -20.80 5.92 -0.43
CA ARG A 225 -20.24 5.68 0.88
C ARG A 225 -19.90 7.07 1.38
N GLU A 226 -20.60 7.56 2.39
CA GLU A 226 -20.22 8.77 3.13
C GLU A 226 -18.92 8.49 3.91
N THR A 227 -17.87 8.07 3.21
CA THR A 227 -16.55 7.77 3.75
C THR A 227 -15.64 8.92 3.36
N PRO A 228 -15.66 10.01 4.14
CA PRO A 228 -14.92 11.20 3.79
C PRO A 228 -13.42 10.92 3.88
N ILE A 229 -12.67 11.46 2.91
CA ILE A 229 -11.25 11.19 2.76
C ILE A 229 -10.40 11.96 3.78
N CYS A 230 -9.31 11.34 4.23
CA CYS A 230 -8.24 11.99 4.98
C CYS A 230 -6.98 12.12 4.11
N LEU A 231 -6.81 13.24 3.42
CA LEU A 231 -5.67 13.50 2.56
C LEU A 231 -4.56 14.23 3.33
N VAL A 232 -3.63 13.46 3.91
CA VAL A 232 -2.47 13.98 4.65
C VAL A 232 -1.18 13.59 3.93
N ARG A 233 -0.42 14.59 3.45
CA ARG A 233 0.85 14.44 2.73
C ARG A 233 1.82 15.52 3.18
N ARG A 234 2.97 15.12 3.74
CA ARG A 234 3.95 16.03 4.34
C ARG A 234 5.35 15.72 3.82
N TYR A 235 6.01 16.72 3.23
CA TYR A 235 7.40 16.61 2.74
C TYR A 235 7.62 15.50 1.69
N GLU A 236 6.54 15.07 1.02
CA GLU A 236 6.57 13.94 0.09
C GLU A 236 7.01 14.38 -1.30
N SER A 237 7.98 13.67 -1.86
CA SER A 237 8.39 13.81 -3.25
C SER A 237 7.34 13.18 -4.17
N VAL A 238 6.90 13.95 -5.16
CA VAL A 238 5.90 13.54 -6.15
C VAL A 238 6.62 13.26 -7.46
N SER A 239 6.26 12.19 -8.18
CA SER A 239 6.90 11.96 -9.48
C SER A 239 6.55 13.06 -10.49
N PRO A 240 7.43 13.36 -11.46
CA PRO A 240 7.10 14.26 -12.56
C PRO A 240 5.85 13.85 -13.33
N LEU A 241 5.61 12.54 -13.45
CA LEU A 241 4.42 11.99 -14.11
C LEU A 241 3.14 12.34 -13.33
N ALA A 242 3.16 12.21 -12.01
CA ALA A 242 2.01 12.58 -11.19
C ALA A 242 1.70 14.08 -11.25
N LEU A 243 2.72 14.94 -11.24
CA LEU A 243 2.54 16.39 -11.41
C LEU A 243 1.95 16.72 -12.78
N GLU A 244 2.47 16.11 -13.86
CA GLU A 244 1.97 16.29 -15.23
C GLU A 244 0.51 15.80 -15.36
N ASN A 245 0.15 14.71 -14.70
CA ASN A 245 -1.23 14.23 -14.66
C ASN A 245 -2.15 15.24 -13.95
N ILE A 246 -1.75 15.77 -12.79
CA ILE A 246 -2.54 16.76 -12.03
C ILE A 246 -2.74 18.03 -12.86
N GLU A 247 -1.68 18.54 -13.47
CA GLU A 247 -1.71 19.77 -14.28
C GLU A 247 -2.78 19.67 -15.39
N ARG A 248 -2.81 18.53 -16.10
CA ARG A 248 -3.76 18.26 -17.20
C ARG A 248 -5.21 18.14 -16.77
N MET A 249 -5.50 17.85 -15.51
CA MET A 249 -6.88 17.65 -15.05
C MET A 249 -7.66 18.96 -15.06
N ALA A 250 -8.94 18.87 -15.45
CA ALA A 250 -9.84 20.01 -15.35
C ALA A 250 -10.07 20.38 -13.85
N PRO A 251 -10.24 21.66 -13.52
CA PRO A 251 -10.63 22.06 -12.18
C PRO A 251 -11.97 21.43 -11.76
N LYS A 252 -12.13 21.09 -10.48
CA LYS A 252 -13.36 20.47 -9.94
C LYS A 252 -13.82 19.20 -10.69
N SER A 253 -12.88 18.44 -11.25
CA SER A 253 -13.16 17.21 -12.00
C SER A 253 -13.26 15.96 -11.10
N ILE A 254 -12.72 16.02 -9.88
CA ILE A 254 -12.66 14.89 -8.96
C ILE A 254 -13.63 15.13 -7.80
N GLY A 255 -14.75 14.41 -7.74
CA GLY A 255 -15.65 14.46 -6.58
C GLY A 255 -15.02 13.84 -5.33
N CYS A 256 -15.24 14.42 -4.16
CA CYS A 256 -14.92 13.78 -2.88
C CYS A 256 -15.74 14.38 -1.74
N SER A 257 -15.91 13.60 -0.66
CA SER A 257 -16.25 14.14 0.66
C SER A 257 -14.97 14.28 1.46
N LEU A 258 -14.73 15.42 2.10
CA LEU A 258 -13.46 15.70 2.78
C LEU A 258 -13.63 15.71 4.30
N LYS A 259 -12.77 14.97 5.02
CA LYS A 259 -12.70 15.04 6.48
C LYS A 259 -11.48 15.81 6.96
N LYS A 260 -10.31 15.50 6.38
CA LYS A 260 -9.03 16.14 6.72
C LYS A 260 -8.21 16.38 5.47
N LEU A 261 -7.64 17.57 5.39
CA LEU A 261 -6.65 17.94 4.38
C LEU A 261 -5.43 18.52 5.08
N ASP A 262 -4.28 17.90 4.91
CA ASP A 262 -2.98 18.48 5.28
C ASP A 262 -1.98 18.21 4.16
N LEU A 263 -1.75 19.21 3.33
CA LEU A 263 -0.74 19.18 2.27
C LEU A 263 0.36 20.18 2.62
N SER A 264 1.46 19.66 3.17
CA SER A 264 2.59 20.45 3.64
C SER A 264 3.86 20.11 2.85
N ASP A 265 4.48 21.09 2.20
CA ASP A 265 5.73 20.98 1.46
C ASP A 265 5.76 19.80 0.47
N THR A 266 4.71 19.70 -0.36
CA THR A 266 4.57 18.66 -1.38
C THR A 266 3.96 19.22 -2.67
N GLY A 267 4.38 18.70 -3.82
CA GLY A 267 3.79 19.06 -5.11
C GLY A 267 2.35 18.60 -5.28
N LEU A 268 1.86 17.69 -4.41
CA LEU A 268 0.45 17.26 -4.40
C LEU A 268 -0.51 18.39 -4.01
N ILE A 269 -0.01 19.51 -3.48
CA ILE A 269 -0.80 20.72 -3.21
C ILE A 269 -1.67 21.10 -4.44
N ASN A 270 -1.13 20.95 -5.66
CA ASN A 270 -1.83 21.24 -6.92
C ASN A 270 -3.06 20.35 -7.21
N ILE A 271 -3.29 19.27 -6.45
CA ILE A 271 -4.54 18.48 -6.57
C ILE A 271 -5.76 19.26 -6.08
N LEU A 272 -5.57 20.18 -5.15
CA LEU A 272 -6.64 20.91 -4.48
C LEU A 272 -7.63 21.58 -5.44
N PRO A 273 -7.21 22.38 -6.44
CA PRO A 273 -8.13 22.97 -7.42
C PRO A 273 -8.85 21.94 -8.31
N LYS A 274 -8.37 20.70 -8.39
CA LYS A 274 -8.97 19.60 -9.15
C LYS A 274 -10.10 18.91 -8.37
N LEU A 275 -10.09 19.04 -7.04
CA LEU A 275 -11.13 18.48 -6.17
C LEU A 275 -12.42 19.29 -6.24
N ARG A 276 -13.54 18.57 -6.28
CA ARG A 276 -14.91 19.05 -6.09
C ARG A 276 -15.40 18.46 -4.77
N ILE A 277 -15.07 19.16 -3.69
CA ILE A 277 -15.45 18.80 -2.32
C ILE A 277 -16.97 18.97 -2.19
N ASN A 278 -17.65 17.96 -1.66
CA ASN A 278 -19.10 17.99 -1.42
C ASN A 278 -19.44 19.05 -0.36
N GLU A 279 -20.54 19.80 -0.57
CA GLU A 279 -21.00 20.85 0.34
C GLU A 279 -21.38 20.29 1.72
N ASP A 280 -21.83 19.04 1.79
CA ASP A 280 -22.15 18.36 3.05
C ASP A 280 -20.90 17.81 3.78
N SER A 281 -19.68 18.19 3.37
CA SER A 281 -18.45 17.68 3.99
C SER A 281 -18.22 18.31 5.38
N GLU A 282 -18.16 17.49 6.42
CA GLU A 282 -17.74 17.93 7.76
C GLU A 282 -16.21 17.98 7.88
N VAL A 283 -15.57 19.03 7.37
CA VAL A 283 -14.11 19.17 7.41
C VAL A 283 -13.64 19.50 8.84
N GLU A 284 -12.93 18.55 9.46
CA GLU A 284 -12.34 18.70 10.80
C GLU A 284 -11.01 19.47 10.79
N GLU A 285 -10.20 19.29 9.74
CA GLU A 285 -8.87 19.87 9.64
C GLU A 285 -8.54 20.26 8.20
N PHE A 286 -8.11 21.51 7.99
CA PHE A 286 -7.65 22.01 6.69
C PHE A 286 -6.34 22.79 6.86
N LYS A 287 -5.26 22.26 6.31
CA LYS A 287 -3.92 22.82 6.42
C LYS A 287 -3.19 22.74 5.08
N LEU A 288 -2.63 23.86 4.66
CA LEU A 288 -1.75 23.97 3.50
C LEU A 288 -0.50 24.73 3.91
N ALA A 289 0.66 24.18 3.60
CA ALA A 289 1.93 24.85 3.85
C ALA A 289 2.89 24.57 2.69
N ALA A 290 3.56 25.59 2.18
CA ALA A 290 4.62 25.42 1.19
C ALA A 290 5.73 26.43 1.46
N SER A 291 6.95 25.92 1.58
CA SER A 291 8.18 26.69 1.72
C SER A 291 8.77 27.12 0.38
N LYS A 292 8.28 26.53 -0.73
CA LYS A 292 8.71 26.84 -2.09
C LYS A 292 7.53 27.30 -2.94
N GLU A 293 7.77 28.37 -3.71
CA GLU A 293 6.79 28.95 -4.62
C GLU A 293 6.38 27.97 -5.74
N GLU A 294 7.29 27.10 -6.18
CA GLU A 294 7.06 26.09 -7.24
C GLU A 294 5.87 25.15 -6.96
N TYR A 295 5.50 24.95 -5.69
CA TYR A 295 4.38 24.07 -5.30
C TYR A 295 3.02 24.77 -5.30
N ILE A 296 2.97 26.10 -5.34
CA ILE A 296 1.72 26.87 -5.17
C ILE A 296 1.36 27.73 -6.37
N THR A 297 2.21 27.80 -7.40
CA THR A 297 1.97 28.64 -8.60
C THR A 297 0.59 28.40 -9.19
N GLU A 298 0.18 27.14 -9.39
CA GLU A 298 -1.13 26.81 -9.98
C GLU A 298 -2.30 27.21 -9.07
N ILE A 299 -2.14 27.10 -7.74
CA ILE A 299 -3.17 27.51 -6.78
C ILE A 299 -3.34 29.02 -6.79
N LEU A 300 -2.23 29.76 -6.81
CA LEU A 300 -2.24 31.22 -6.79
C LEU A 300 -2.85 31.81 -8.07
N GLU A 301 -2.74 31.11 -9.20
CA GLU A 301 -3.36 31.51 -10.47
C GLU A 301 -4.89 31.30 -10.50
N GLN A 302 -5.44 30.53 -9.57
CA GLN A 302 -6.89 30.26 -9.52
C GLN A 302 -7.60 31.16 -8.51
N GLU A 303 -8.30 32.19 -8.99
CA GLU A 303 -9.28 32.97 -8.22
C GLU A 303 -10.57 32.16 -7.99
N LYS A 304 -10.49 31.01 -7.32
CA LYS A 304 -11.66 30.18 -7.02
C LYS A 304 -11.78 29.90 -5.53
N THR A 305 -12.99 30.06 -5.02
CA THR A 305 -13.36 29.63 -3.67
C THR A 305 -13.38 28.11 -3.59
N ILE A 306 -12.82 27.59 -2.50
CA ILE A 306 -12.86 26.18 -2.14
C ILE A 306 -13.94 26.03 -1.06
N CYS A 307 -14.87 25.10 -1.28
CA CYS A 307 -15.83 24.70 -0.25
C CYS A 307 -15.13 23.74 0.72
N VAL A 308 -15.24 24.00 2.03
CA VAL A 308 -14.65 23.18 3.09
C VAL A 308 -15.74 22.70 4.07
N GLY A 309 -16.98 22.54 3.58
CA GLY A 309 -18.18 22.40 4.42
C GLY A 309 -18.82 23.73 4.77
#